data_AF-A0A921RLQ4-F1
#
_entry.id   AF-A0A921RLQ4-F1
#
_cell.length_a   1.000
_cell.length_b   1.000
_cell.length_c   1.000
_cell.angle_alpha   90.00
_cell.angle_beta   90.00
_cell.angle_gamma   90.00
#
_symmetry.space_group_name_H-M   'P 1'
#
loop_
_entity.id
_entity.type
_entity.pdbx_description
1 polymer ?
#
loop_
_entity_poly.entity_id
_entity_poly.type
_entity_poly.pdbx_seq_one_letter_code
_entity_poly.pdbx_strand_id
1 'polypeptide(L)'
;MYPKDNHTVAQVGKDDFVACNLQGNHQFKFWNSGNDVVQLDKPGKMWFICTKHNHCRKGMKLAIDVVDRTVVVAPSPAPLPGTAPPPPPPPFGWPSTPAPPPPPPVPLAVDTGAAAAVRNAVGAAVAAAAAAVVAAALAF
;
A
#
# COMPACT_ATOMS: atom_id res chain seq x y z
N MET A 1 6.29 -15.58 -6.35
CA MET A 1 6.07 -17.04 -6.42
C MET A 1 6.18 -17.69 -5.05
N TYR A 2 5.45 -18.78 -4.81
CA TYR A 2 5.54 -19.64 -3.63
C TYR A 2 5.44 -21.14 -4.01
N PRO A 3 6.01 -22.08 -3.22
CA PRO A 3 5.80 -23.51 -3.43
C PRO A 3 4.34 -23.92 -3.21
N LYS A 4 3.61 -24.25 -4.29
CA LYS A 4 2.16 -24.55 -4.25
C LYS A 4 1.77 -25.72 -3.34
N ASP A 5 2.70 -26.62 -3.08
CA ASP A 5 2.46 -27.76 -2.19
C ASP A 5 2.52 -27.34 -0.71
N ASN A 6 3.15 -26.22 -0.39
CA ASN A 6 3.35 -25.71 0.97
C ASN A 6 2.52 -24.47 1.30
N HIS A 7 2.06 -23.70 0.31
CA HIS A 7 1.30 -22.48 0.55
C HIS A 7 0.09 -22.37 -0.38
N THR A 8 -0.85 -21.54 0.01
CA THR A 8 -2.09 -21.22 -0.70
C THR A 8 -2.43 -19.76 -0.43
N VAL A 9 -3.34 -19.21 -1.21
CA VAL A 9 -3.96 -17.91 -0.96
C VAL A 9 -5.46 -18.12 -0.90
N ALA A 10 -6.09 -17.73 0.20
CA ALA A 10 -7.54 -17.69 0.32
C ALA A 10 -7.98 -16.29 0.75
N GLN A 11 -8.91 -15.68 0.02
CA GLN A 11 -9.58 -14.47 0.46
C GLN A 11 -10.71 -14.85 1.42
N VAL A 12 -10.71 -14.25 2.60
CA VAL A 12 -11.63 -14.55 3.70
C VAL A 12 -12.28 -13.29 4.25
N GLY A 13 -13.28 -13.47 5.12
CA GLY A 13 -13.84 -12.36 5.90
C GLY A 13 -12.90 -11.90 7.02
N LYS A 14 -13.17 -10.72 7.58
CA LYS A 14 -12.38 -10.15 8.68
C LYS A 14 -12.28 -11.10 9.88
N ASP A 15 -13.40 -11.69 10.30
CA ASP A 15 -13.43 -12.55 11.49
C ASP A 15 -12.64 -13.84 11.28
N ASP A 16 -12.75 -14.44 10.08
CA ASP A 16 -11.96 -15.61 9.69
C ASP A 16 -10.46 -15.28 9.61
N PHE A 17 -10.09 -14.09 9.14
CA PHE A 17 -8.71 -13.62 9.13
C PHE A 17 -8.12 -13.43 10.55
N VAL A 18 -8.92 -12.92 11.49
CA VAL A 18 -8.50 -12.74 12.88
C VAL A 18 -8.35 -14.09 13.56
N ALA A 19 -9.37 -14.94 13.43
CA ALA A 19 -9.41 -16.26 14.06
C ALA A 19 -8.52 -17.30 13.37
N CYS A 20 -8.04 -17.02 12.15
CA CYS A 20 -7.51 -18.04 11.24
C CYS A 20 -8.49 -19.20 11.06
N ASN A 21 -9.78 -18.86 10.93
CA ASN A 21 -10.84 -19.85 10.78
C ASN A 21 -10.87 -20.34 9.33
N LEU A 22 -10.60 -21.64 9.17
CA LEU A 22 -10.71 -22.36 7.91
C LEU A 22 -11.94 -23.27 7.88
N GLN A 23 -12.66 -23.36 9.00
CA GLN A 23 -13.81 -24.22 9.15
C GLN A 23 -15.06 -23.43 8.88
N GLY A 24 -15.74 -23.82 7.81
CA GLY A 24 -17.13 -23.47 7.57
C GLY A 24 -17.42 -23.42 6.09
N ASN A 25 -18.71 -23.48 5.80
CA ASN A 25 -19.34 -23.47 4.49
C ASN A 25 -19.14 -22.15 3.72
N HIS A 26 -18.06 -21.41 3.99
CA HIS A 26 -17.77 -20.11 3.44
C HIS A 26 -17.16 -20.29 2.05
N GLN A 27 -17.78 -19.65 1.06
CA GLN A 27 -17.26 -19.58 -0.29
C GLN A 27 -16.10 -18.58 -0.32
N PHE A 28 -14.89 -19.07 -0.04
CA PHE A 28 -13.68 -18.28 -0.20
C PHE A 28 -13.26 -18.24 -1.66
N LYS A 29 -12.70 -17.11 -2.11
CA LYS A 29 -11.90 -17.13 -3.33
C LYS A 29 -10.56 -17.76 -3.00
N PHE A 30 -10.15 -18.74 -3.78
CA PHE A 30 -9.00 -19.58 -3.49
C PHE A 30 -8.04 -19.64 -4.67
N TRP A 31 -6.75 -19.59 -4.39
CA TRP A 31 -5.68 -19.72 -5.36
C TRP A 31 -4.55 -20.60 -4.82
N ASN A 32 -3.96 -21.40 -5.71
CA ASN A 32 -2.93 -22.40 -5.39
C ASN A 32 -1.96 -22.64 -6.55
N SER A 33 -1.79 -21.71 -7.49
CA SER A 33 -0.93 -21.94 -8.65
C SER A 33 0.57 -21.83 -8.32
N GLY A 34 0.90 -21.23 -7.17
CA GLY A 34 2.27 -20.84 -6.83
C GLY A 34 2.69 -19.48 -7.42
N ASN A 35 1.87 -18.92 -8.32
CA ASN A 35 2.05 -17.57 -8.86
C ASN A 35 0.70 -16.90 -9.16
N ASP A 36 -0.08 -16.66 -8.11
CA ASP A 36 -1.42 -16.13 -8.26
C ASP A 36 -1.44 -14.62 -8.49
N VAL A 37 -2.35 -14.16 -9.33
CA VAL A 37 -2.65 -12.75 -9.56
C VAL A 37 -4.04 -12.45 -9.04
N VAL A 38 -4.13 -11.56 -8.05
CA VAL A 38 -5.39 -11.09 -7.48
C VAL A 38 -5.64 -9.66 -7.93
N GLN A 39 -6.78 -9.42 -8.59
CA GLN A 39 -7.18 -8.08 -8.98
C GLN A 39 -7.76 -7.32 -7.79
N LEU A 40 -7.31 -6.07 -7.61
CA LEU A 40 -7.76 -5.15 -6.56
C LEU A 40 -8.52 -3.99 -7.22
N ASP A 41 -9.73 -4.27 -7.71
CA ASP A 41 -10.54 -3.38 -8.54
C ASP A 41 -11.52 -2.51 -7.74
N LYS A 42 -11.85 -2.91 -6.52
CA LYS A 42 -12.82 -2.22 -5.64
C LYS A 42 -12.14 -1.67 -4.39
N PRO A 43 -12.39 -0.40 -4.05
CA PRO A 43 -11.95 0.15 -2.77
C PRO A 43 -12.51 -0.65 -1.59
N GLY A 44 -11.72 -0.76 -0.52
CA GLY A 44 -12.08 -1.45 0.71
C GLY A 44 -11.02 -2.42 1.19
N LYS A 45 -11.25 -2.97 2.39
CA LYS A 45 -10.35 -3.95 3.00
C LYS A 45 -10.58 -5.33 2.44
N MET A 46 -9.48 -6.00 2.11
CA MET A 46 -9.45 -7.40 1.67
C MET A 46 -8.51 -8.18 2.60
N TRP A 47 -8.93 -9.37 3.01
CA TRP A 47 -8.17 -10.21 3.94
C TRP A 47 -7.82 -11.54 3.28
N PHE A 48 -6.56 -11.91 3.38
CA PHE A 48 -6.01 -13.11 2.77
C PHE A 48 -5.25 -13.94 3.81
N ILE A 49 -5.36 -15.26 3.71
CA ILE A 49 -4.65 -16.21 4.58
C ILE A 49 -4.08 -17.37 3.77
N CYS A 50 -3.05 -18.00 4.32
CA CYS A 50 -2.65 -19.33 3.88
C CYS A 50 -3.45 -20.40 4.64
N THR A 51 -4.06 -21.32 3.91
CA THR A 51 -4.93 -22.37 4.45
C THR A 51 -4.17 -23.62 4.90
N LYS A 52 -2.86 -23.65 4.70
CA LYS A 52 -2.01 -24.77 5.11
C LYS A 52 -1.89 -24.79 6.63
N HIS A 53 -1.79 -26.00 7.18
CA HIS A 53 -1.89 -26.23 8.61
C HIS A 53 -0.97 -25.30 9.41
N ASN A 54 -1.56 -24.54 10.34
CA ASN A 54 -0.88 -23.61 11.24
C ASN A 54 -0.15 -22.42 10.55
N HIS A 55 -0.19 -22.27 9.22
CA HIS A 55 0.51 -21.17 8.53
C HIS A 55 -0.12 -19.81 8.84
N CYS A 56 -1.45 -19.70 8.80
CA CYS A 56 -2.14 -18.45 9.18
C CYS A 56 -1.83 -18.04 10.63
N ARG A 57 -1.88 -18.99 11.58
CA ARG A 57 -1.61 -18.72 13.01
C ARG A 57 -0.15 -18.35 13.27
N LYS A 58 0.77 -18.81 12.41
CA LYS A 58 2.18 -18.40 12.38
C LYS A 58 2.43 -17.07 11.63
N GLY A 59 1.38 -16.36 11.22
CA GLY A 59 1.47 -15.03 10.62
C GLY A 59 1.43 -15.00 9.10
N MET A 60 1.19 -16.13 8.42
CA MET A 60 1.00 -16.16 6.97
C MET A 60 -0.41 -15.69 6.60
N LYS A 61 -0.63 -14.40 6.77
CA LYS A 61 -1.87 -13.68 6.48
C LYS A 61 -1.56 -12.25 6.09
N LEU A 62 -2.39 -11.67 5.22
CA LEU A 62 -2.22 -10.34 4.66
C LEU A 62 -3.56 -9.60 4.65
N ALA A 63 -3.57 -8.36 5.14
CA ALA A 63 -4.68 -7.44 4.99
C ALA A 63 -4.27 -6.31 4.05
N ILE A 64 -5.09 -6.04 3.03
CA ILE A 64 -4.86 -4.98 2.05
C ILE A 64 -5.98 -3.96 2.19
N ASP A 65 -5.62 -2.68 2.21
CA ASP A 65 -6.56 -1.57 2.13
C ASP A 65 -6.50 -0.98 0.72
N VAL A 66 -7.50 -1.27 -0.11
CA VAL A 66 -7.58 -0.75 -1.47
C VAL A 66 -8.17 0.65 -1.38
N VAL A 67 -7.37 1.67 -1.67
CA VAL A 67 -7.82 3.06 -1.71
C VAL A 67 -8.37 3.40 -3.10
N ASP A 68 -9.35 4.28 -3.13
CA ASP A 68 -9.84 4.84 -4.39
C ASP A 68 -8.76 5.75 -5.00
N ARG A 69 -8.45 5.55 -6.28
CA ARG A 69 -7.42 6.34 -6.99
C ARG A 69 -7.79 7.81 -7.14
N THR A 70 -9.05 8.17 -6.95
CA THR A 70 -9.52 9.55 -6.97
C THR A 70 -9.29 10.29 -5.65
N VAL A 71 -8.97 9.57 -4.58
CA VAL A 71 -8.65 10.17 -3.28
C VAL A 71 -7.15 10.44 -3.22
N VAL A 72 -6.78 11.69 -3.47
CA VAL A 72 -5.43 12.19 -3.20
C VAL A 72 -5.26 12.27 -1.68
N VAL A 73 -4.60 11.29 -1.08
CA VAL A 73 -4.17 11.37 0.31
C VAL A 73 -2.96 12.31 0.34
N ALA A 74 -3.13 13.49 0.95
CA ALA A 74 -2.03 14.42 1.14
C ALA A 74 -0.91 13.74 1.96
N PRO A 75 0.37 13.93 1.61
CA PRO A 75 1.47 13.39 2.40
C PRO A 75 1.39 13.91 3.83
N SER A 76 1.73 13.04 4.79
CA SER A 76 1.83 13.44 6.19
C SER A 76 2.79 14.63 6.32
N PRO A 77 2.42 15.70 7.05
CA PRO A 77 3.31 16.84 7.24
C PRO A 77 4.61 16.39 7.91
N ALA A 78 5.73 16.95 7.43
CA ALA A 78 7.03 16.69 8.02
C ALA A 78 7.03 17.13 9.50
N PRO A 79 7.73 16.41 10.39
CA PRO A 79 7.90 16.84 11.77
C PRO A 79 8.48 18.26 11.81
N LEU A 80 7.89 19.16 12.59
CA LEU A 80 8.48 20.47 12.83
C LEU A 80 9.87 20.28 13.48
N PRO A 81 10.87 21.10 13.11
CA PRO A 81 12.14 21.13 13.83
C PRO A 81 11.84 21.38 15.31
N GLY A 82 12.20 20.43 16.17
CA GLY A 82 12.12 20.62 17.61
C GLY A 82 12.97 21.81 18.02
N THR A 83 12.39 22.75 18.75
CA THR A 83 13.14 23.85 19.36
C THR A 83 14.17 23.25 20.29
N ALA A 84 15.46 23.49 20.00
CA ALA A 84 16.53 23.10 20.90
C ALA A 84 16.30 23.76 22.27
N PRO A 85 16.54 23.04 23.38
CA PRO A 85 16.45 23.63 24.71
C PRO A 85 17.41 24.82 24.82
N PRO A 86 17.04 25.87 25.58
CA PRO A 86 17.91 27.03 25.76
C PRO A 86 19.24 26.59 26.37
N PRO A 87 20.37 27.22 25.99
CA PRO A 87 21.66 26.92 26.59
C PRO A 87 21.64 27.26 28.10
N PRO A 88 22.40 26.52 28.92
CA PRO A 88 22.52 26.81 30.34
C PRO A 88 23.11 28.21 30.57
N PRO A 89 22.76 28.88 31.69
CA PRO A 89 23.32 30.19 32.01
C PRO A 89 24.84 30.11 32.19
N PRO A 90 25.59 31.16 31.81
CA PRO A 90 27.03 31.19 32.00
C PRO A 90 27.41 31.26 33.49
N PRO A 91 28.55 30.69 33.90
CA PRO A 91 29.10 30.90 35.23
C PRO A 91 29.50 32.36 35.43
N PHE A 92 29.26 32.89 36.63
CA PHE A 92 29.59 34.27 36.99
C PHE A 92 31.11 34.55 36.82
N GLY A 93 31.46 35.58 36.05
CA GLY A 93 32.81 36.17 36.04
C GLY A 93 33.61 36.10 34.74
N TRP A 94 33.04 35.68 33.60
CA TRP A 94 33.76 35.68 32.33
C TRP A 94 33.47 36.93 31.49
N PRO A 95 34.49 37.56 30.85
CA PRO A 95 34.26 38.64 29.90
C PRO A 95 33.50 38.10 28.68
N SER A 96 32.38 38.73 28.34
CA SER A 96 31.59 38.38 27.16
C SER A 96 32.35 38.76 25.90
N THR A 97 32.90 37.76 25.20
CA THR A 97 33.35 37.95 23.82
C THR A 97 32.11 38.17 22.94
N PRO A 98 32.12 39.15 22.02
CA PRO A 98 31.05 39.28 21.03
C PRO A 98 30.95 37.99 20.22
N ALA A 99 29.72 37.51 20.00
CA ALA A 99 29.49 36.37 19.12
C ALA A 99 30.00 36.68 17.71
N PRO A 100 30.64 35.73 17.01
CA PRO A 100 30.98 35.91 15.61
C PRO A 100 29.70 36.14 14.80
N PRO A 101 29.76 36.96 13.73
CA PRO A 101 28.61 37.18 12.87
C PRO A 101 28.15 35.86 12.24
N PRO A 102 26.83 35.71 11.97
CA PRO A 102 26.31 34.52 11.31
C PRO A 102 26.96 34.34 9.93
N PRO A 103 27.13 33.08 9.47
CA PRO A 103 27.61 32.82 8.11
C PRO A 103 26.61 33.39 7.09
N PRO A 104 27.09 33.80 5.89
CA PRO A 104 26.21 34.27 4.84
C PRO A 104 25.21 33.17 4.42
N PRO A 105 24.00 33.53 3.99
CA PRO A 105 23.03 32.57 3.49
C PRO A 105 23.61 31.85 2.26
N VAL A 106 23.60 30.51 2.31
CA VAL A 106 23.88 29.66 1.15
C VAL A 106 22.77 29.90 0.11
N PRO A 107 23.10 30.08 -1.19
CA PRO A 107 22.07 30.14 -2.22
C PRO A 107 21.30 28.82 -2.26
N LEU A 108 19.96 28.90 -2.24
CA LEU A 108 19.11 27.79 -2.66
C LEU A 108 19.51 27.42 -4.10
N ALA A 109 20.11 26.25 -4.28
CA ALA A 109 20.16 25.65 -5.61
C ALA A 109 18.71 25.33 -5.98
N VAL A 110 18.12 26.17 -6.83
CA VAL A 110 16.87 25.89 -7.52
C VAL A 110 17.19 24.75 -8.49
N ASP A 111 16.81 23.53 -8.11
CA ASP A 111 16.71 22.43 -9.06
C ASP A 111 15.58 22.78 -10.03
N THR A 112 15.95 23.40 -11.14
CA THR A 112 15.04 23.58 -12.28
C THR A 112 14.99 22.24 -13.00
N GLY A 113 14.30 21.28 -12.39
CA GLY A 113 14.04 19.96 -12.96
C GLY A 113 13.12 20.11 -14.16
N ALA A 114 13.72 20.01 -15.36
CA ALA A 114 13.02 19.98 -16.63
C ALA A 114 11.87 18.97 -16.61
N ALA A 115 10.65 19.44 -16.87
CA ALA A 115 9.51 18.58 -17.14
C ALA A 115 9.76 17.81 -18.45
N ALA A 116 10.23 16.57 -18.33
CA ALA A 116 10.23 15.62 -19.44
C ALA A 116 8.78 15.21 -19.73
N ALA A 117 8.19 15.82 -20.75
CA ALA A 117 6.91 15.41 -21.29
C ALA A 117 7.02 14.01 -21.91
N VAL A 118 6.66 12.98 -21.16
CA VAL A 118 6.50 11.63 -21.70
C VAL A 118 5.14 11.54 -22.39
N ARG A 119 5.14 11.71 -23.71
CA ARG A 119 4.00 11.42 -24.58
C ARG A 119 3.86 9.91 -24.68
N ASN A 120 2.84 9.33 -24.06
CA ASN A 120 2.44 7.95 -24.37
C ASN A 120 1.20 7.97 -25.25
N ALA A 121 1.41 7.77 -26.55
CA ALA A 121 0.36 7.49 -27.50
C ALA A 121 0.08 5.99 -27.49
N VAL A 122 -1.07 5.58 -26.97
CA VAL A 122 -1.65 4.28 -27.30
C VAL A 122 -3.15 4.47 -27.50
N GLY A 123 -3.53 4.70 -28.75
CA GLY A 123 -4.89 4.44 -29.19
C GLY A 123 -5.12 2.94 -29.27
N ALA A 124 -6.20 2.46 -28.68
CA ALA A 124 -6.81 1.19 -29.04
C ALA A 124 -8.31 1.34 -28.83
N ALA A 125 -9.05 1.33 -29.93
CA ALA A 125 -10.50 1.35 -29.97
C ALA A 125 -11.07 0.10 -29.28
N VAL A 126 -12.02 0.30 -28.36
CA VAL A 126 -12.82 -0.81 -27.83
C VAL A 126 -14.03 -0.97 -28.74
N ALA A 127 -13.99 -1.95 -29.64
CA ALA A 127 -15.16 -2.39 -30.37
C ALA A 127 -16.11 -3.10 -29.40
N ALA A 128 -17.32 -2.56 -29.24
CA ALA A 128 -18.40 -3.20 -28.51
C ALA A 128 -18.93 -4.38 -29.34
N ALA A 129 -18.59 -5.61 -28.95
CA ALA A 129 -19.27 -6.80 -29.43
C ALA A 129 -20.37 -7.16 -28.44
N ALA A 130 -21.62 -6.79 -28.76
CA ALA A 130 -22.80 -7.34 -28.12
C ALA A 130 -22.98 -8.79 -28.60
N ALA A 131 -22.96 -9.76 -27.68
CA ALA A 131 -23.42 -11.12 -27.95
C ALA A 131 -24.65 -11.39 -27.09
N ALA A 132 -25.81 -11.43 -27.75
CA ALA A 132 -27.07 -11.85 -27.18
C ALA A 132 -27.01 -13.36 -26.84
N VAL A 133 -27.35 -13.71 -25.60
CA VAL A 133 -27.63 -15.10 -25.21
C VAL A 133 -29.09 -15.39 -25.56
N VAL A 134 -29.31 -16.22 -26.57
CA VAL A 134 -30.60 -16.87 -26.83
C VAL A 134 -30.50 -18.33 -26.38
N ALA A 135 -31.53 -18.75 -25.65
CA ALA A 135 -31.66 -19.99 -24.92
C ALA A 135 -31.60 -21.26 -25.78
N ALA A 136 -31.19 -22.36 -25.15
CA ALA A 136 -31.75 -23.68 -25.42
C ALA A 136 -31.67 -24.53 -24.14
N ALA A 137 -32.82 -24.72 -23.51
CA ALA A 137 -33.07 -25.75 -22.52
C ALA A 137 -33.00 -27.12 -23.20
N LEU A 138 -32.40 -28.13 -22.55
CA LEU A 138 -32.90 -29.50 -22.61
C LEU A 138 -32.65 -30.21 -21.27
N ALA A 139 -33.75 -30.76 -20.75
CA ALA A 139 -33.78 -31.74 -19.68
C ALA A 139 -32.97 -32.99 -20.06
N PHE A 140 -32.35 -33.64 -19.08
CA PHE A 140 -32.72 -34.95 -18.55
C PHE A 140 -32.11 -35.09 -17.14
#